data_AF-J3C730-F1
#
_entry.id   AF-J3C730-F1
#
_cell.length_a   1.000
_cell.length_b   1.000
_cell.length_c   1.000
_cell.angle_alpha   90.00
_cell.angle_beta   90.00
_cell.angle_gamma   90.00
#
_symmetry.space_group_name_H-M   'P 1'
#
loop_
_entity.id
_entity.type
_entity.pdbx_description
1 polymer ?
#
loop_
_entity_poly.entity_id
_entity_poly.type
_entity_poly.pdbx_seq_one_letter_code
_entity_poly.pdbx_strand_id
1 'polypeptide(L)'
;MRIYKTVLLFLFFIFSSCSDEREIKILGFAYNNDKIFISTKDQIIFGKQIHGSIDKNNLCSFYESRIKISSSKLRLNIKIDSCGISVLDTSLVISEKFKEPFISFLYPFSESSFKRKVFLRDQNDDSYITY
;
A
#
# COMPACT_ATOMS: atom_id res chain seq x y z
N MET A 1 36.79 34.86 -14.71
CA MET A 1 35.72 34.96 -13.68
C MET A 1 34.34 34.41 -14.12
N ARG A 2 34.25 33.47 -15.09
CA ARG A 2 32.97 32.97 -15.65
C ARG A 2 32.63 31.51 -15.28
N ILE A 3 33.61 30.71 -14.87
CA ILE A 3 33.45 29.26 -14.66
C ILE A 3 32.70 28.95 -13.35
N TYR A 4 32.92 29.74 -12.30
CA TYR A 4 32.32 29.49 -10.97
C TYR A 4 30.79 29.69 -10.97
N LYS A 5 30.27 30.60 -11.81
CA LYS A 5 28.82 30.82 -11.95
C LYS A 5 28.11 29.62 -12.57
N THR A 6 28.76 28.93 -13.51
CA THR A 6 28.17 27.77 -14.21
C THR A 6 28.15 26.53 -13.32
N VAL A 7 29.19 26.33 -12.51
CA VAL A 7 29.28 25.20 -11.57
C VAL A 7 28.25 25.32 -10.44
N LEU A 8 28.01 26.54 -9.93
CA LEU A 8 27.03 26.78 -8.86
C LEU A 8 25.59 26.50 -9.32
N LEU A 9 25.27 26.80 -10.58
CA LEU A 9 23.94 26.57 -11.16
C LEU A 9 23.65 25.08 -11.39
N PHE A 10 24.68 24.29 -11.73
CA PHE A 10 24.57 22.85 -11.88
C PHE A 10 24.36 22.14 -10.54
N LEU A 11 25.02 22.60 -9.47
CA LEU A 11 24.81 22.10 -8.11
C LEU A 11 23.38 22.38 -7.61
N PHE A 12 22.80 23.55 -7.90
CA PHE A 12 21.43 23.89 -7.50
C PHE A 12 20.35 23.00 -8.16
N PHE A 13 20.61 22.54 -9.40
CA PHE A 13 19.73 21.60 -10.09
C PHE A 13 19.72 20.21 -9.45
N ILE A 14 20.87 19.76 -8.93
CA ILE A 14 21.00 18.43 -8.30
C ILE A 14 20.25 18.37 -6.96
N PHE A 15 20.19 19.47 -6.20
CA PHE A 15 19.46 19.53 -4.93
C PHE A 15 17.93 19.66 -5.08
N SER A 16 17.43 19.91 -6.30
CA SER A 16 15.99 20.10 -6.54
C SER A 16 15.26 18.80 -6.91
N SER A 17 15.97 17.68 -7.07
CA SER A 17 15.35 16.38 -7.32
C SER A 17 15.01 15.68 -6.00
N CYS A 18 14.25 16.35 -5.15
CA CYS A 18 13.60 15.71 -4.03
C CYS A 18 12.39 14.98 -4.61
N SER A 19 12.47 13.65 -4.73
CA SER A 19 11.30 12.82 -5.05
C SER A 19 10.36 12.91 -3.85
N ASP A 20 9.26 13.65 -3.98
CA ASP A 20 8.22 13.69 -2.96
C ASP A 20 7.64 12.27 -2.79
N GLU A 21 8.00 11.62 -1.69
CA GLU A 21 7.47 10.34 -1.26
C GLU A 21 6.37 10.56 -0.20
N ARG A 22 5.36 9.70 -0.21
CA ARG A 22 4.33 9.65 0.82
C ARG A 22 4.20 8.24 1.39
N GLU A 23 3.76 8.15 2.63
CA GLU A 23 3.52 6.86 3.29
C GLU A 23 2.13 6.33 2.97
N ILE A 24 2.02 5.01 2.78
CA ILE A 24 0.76 4.29 2.71
C ILE A 24 0.69 3.28 3.86
N LYS A 25 -0.46 3.23 4.53
CA LYS A 25 -0.75 2.25 5.56
C LYS A 25 -1.46 1.04 4.94
N ILE A 26 -1.05 -0.16 5.30
CA ILE A 26 -1.72 -1.40 4.90
C ILE A 26 -2.14 -2.13 6.16
N LEU A 27 -3.41 -2.48 6.25
CA LEU A 27 -3.94 -3.19 7.42
C LEU A 27 -5.07 -4.14 7.05
N GLY A 28 -5.52 -4.92 8.01
CA GLY A 28 -6.74 -5.72 7.87
C GLY A 28 -6.56 -7.15 8.35
N PHE A 29 -7.30 -8.07 7.71
CA PHE A 29 -7.41 -9.46 8.11
C PHE A 29 -7.09 -10.40 6.95
N ALA A 30 -6.32 -11.46 7.23
CA ALA A 30 -5.98 -12.51 6.27
C ALA A 30 -5.83 -13.85 6.98
N TYR A 31 -5.94 -14.97 6.25
CA TYR A 31 -5.73 -16.28 6.86
C TYR A 31 -4.25 -16.46 7.19
N ASN A 32 -3.97 -17.26 8.21
CA ASN A 32 -2.58 -17.65 8.50
C ASN A 32 -1.95 -18.33 7.27
N ASN A 33 -0.70 -17.99 6.97
CA ASN A 33 0.05 -18.36 5.77
C ASN A 33 -0.39 -17.70 4.44
N ASP A 34 -1.41 -16.85 4.42
CA ASP A 34 -1.70 -16.06 3.21
C ASP A 34 -0.49 -15.20 2.85
N LYS A 35 -0.24 -15.06 1.55
CA LYS A 35 0.79 -14.16 1.01
C LYS A 35 0.11 -12.99 0.33
N ILE A 36 0.39 -11.80 0.84
CA ILE A 36 -0.12 -10.54 0.31
C ILE A 36 1.01 -9.87 -0.46
N PHE A 37 0.73 -9.53 -1.71
CA PHE A 37 1.64 -8.79 -2.58
C PHE A 37 0.94 -7.53 -3.06
N ILE A 38 1.62 -6.40 -2.91
CA ILE A 38 1.25 -5.16 -3.56
C ILE A 38 2.43 -4.70 -4.41
N SER A 39 2.15 -4.42 -5.67
CA SER A 39 3.14 -4.05 -6.67
C SER A 39 2.67 -2.88 -7.51
N THR A 40 3.63 -2.16 -8.07
CA THR A 40 3.42 -1.24 -9.19
C THR A 40 3.78 -1.98 -10.48
N LYS A 41 3.82 -1.29 -11.63
CA LYS A 41 4.17 -1.93 -12.92
C LYS A 41 5.50 -2.69 -12.88
N ASP A 42 6.50 -2.14 -12.20
CA ASP A 42 7.89 -2.59 -12.33
C ASP A 42 8.51 -3.05 -11.00
N GLN A 43 7.77 -2.93 -9.88
CA GLN A 43 8.33 -3.18 -8.55
C GLN A 43 7.30 -3.70 -7.56
N ILE A 44 7.70 -4.67 -6.72
CA ILE A 44 6.95 -5.06 -5.53
C ILE A 44 7.20 -3.99 -4.45
N ILE A 45 6.13 -3.31 -4.03
CA ILE A 45 6.20 -2.30 -2.95
C ILE A 45 5.94 -2.92 -1.58
N PHE A 46 5.25 -4.05 -1.54
CA PHE A 46 4.95 -4.78 -0.32
C PHE A 46 4.78 -6.26 -0.62
N GLY A 47 5.44 -7.10 0.17
CA GLY A 47 5.26 -8.55 0.15
C GLY A 47 5.31 -9.05 1.58
N LYS A 48 4.23 -9.69 2.05
CA LYS A 48 4.17 -10.23 3.41
C LYS A 48 3.46 -11.57 3.42
N GLN A 49 4.10 -12.54 4.06
CA GLN A 49 3.42 -13.75 4.49
C GLN A 49 2.83 -13.51 5.88
N ILE A 50 1.54 -13.82 6.03
CA ILE A 50 0.79 -13.53 7.23
C ILE A 50 1.03 -14.63 8.25
N HIS A 51 1.52 -14.20 9.41
CA HIS A 51 1.72 -15.02 10.60
C HIS A 51 1.38 -14.16 11.82
N GLY A 52 0.82 -14.78 12.86
CA GLY A 52 0.52 -14.07 14.10
C GLY A 52 -0.49 -14.79 14.97
N SER A 53 -1.07 -14.03 15.90
CA SER A 53 -2.19 -14.51 16.70
C SER A 53 -3.40 -14.77 15.79
N ILE A 54 -4.02 -15.92 16.00
CA ILE A 54 -5.12 -16.41 15.18
C ILE A 54 -6.42 -16.26 15.97
N ASP A 55 -7.45 -15.71 15.35
CA ASP A 55 -8.79 -15.63 15.94
C ASP A 55 -9.58 -16.94 15.78
N LYS A 56 -10.82 -16.96 16.29
CA LYS A 56 -11.72 -18.12 16.20
C LYS A 56 -12.03 -18.60 14.77
N ASN A 57 -11.77 -17.76 13.76
CA ASN A 57 -12.06 -18.01 12.35
C ASN A 57 -10.76 -18.23 11.54
N ASN A 58 -9.64 -18.52 12.20
CA ASN A 58 -8.33 -18.74 11.59
C ASN A 58 -7.72 -17.51 10.91
N LEU A 59 -8.17 -16.30 11.24
CA LEU A 59 -7.66 -15.06 10.68
C LEU A 59 -6.64 -14.40 11.61
N CYS A 60 -5.64 -13.79 10.99
CA CYS A 60 -4.69 -12.91 11.65
C CYS A 60 -4.99 -11.46 11.26
N SER A 61 -4.99 -10.57 12.25
CA SER A 61 -4.93 -9.14 11.99
C SER A 61 -3.50 -8.71 11.70
N PHE A 62 -3.32 -7.70 10.86
CA PHE A 62 -2.01 -7.13 10.59
C PHE A 62 -2.10 -5.63 10.29
N TYR A 63 -0.98 -4.95 10.50
CA TYR A 63 -0.79 -3.54 10.22
C TYR A 63 0.65 -3.33 9.76
N GLU A 64 0.84 -2.51 8.73
CA GLU A 64 2.12 -2.08 8.20
C GLU A 64 2.01 -0.62 7.77
N SER A 65 2.91 0.25 8.23
CA SER A 65 2.83 1.70 7.95
C SER A 65 4.05 2.28 7.27
N ARG A 66 5.13 1.49 7.11
CA ARG A 66 6.42 1.98 6.63
C ARG A 66 6.61 1.78 5.12
N ILE A 67 5.52 1.89 4.36
CA ILE A 67 5.54 1.65 2.92
C ILE A 67 5.51 3.01 2.24
N LYS A 68 6.58 3.32 1.52
CA LYS A 68 6.72 4.58 0.82
C LYS A 68 6.34 4.40 -0.64
N ILE A 69 5.58 5.35 -1.15
CA ILE A 69 5.16 5.40 -2.55
C ILE A 69 5.40 6.81 -3.11
N SER A 70 5.48 6.91 -4.43
CA SER A 70 5.49 8.20 -5.11
C SER A 70 4.26 9.04 -4.70
N SER A 71 4.47 10.34 -4.52
CA SER A 71 3.39 11.33 -4.35
C SER A 71 2.47 11.40 -5.57
N SER A 72 2.98 11.05 -6.76
CA SER A 72 2.22 11.03 -8.00
C SER A 72 1.09 9.99 -8.00
N LYS A 73 0.17 10.11 -8.97
CA LYS A 73 -0.88 9.12 -9.19
C LYS A 73 -0.26 7.74 -9.43
N LEU A 74 -0.67 6.75 -8.65
CA LEU A 74 -0.08 5.41 -8.66
C LEU A 74 -1.15 4.33 -8.83
N ARG A 75 -0.92 3.41 -9.78
CA ARG A 75 -1.71 2.19 -9.89
C ARG A 75 -0.99 1.09 -9.11
N LEU A 76 -1.71 0.48 -8.18
CA LEU A 76 -1.26 -0.66 -7.39
C LEU A 76 -1.98 -1.91 -7.85
N ASN A 77 -1.24 -2.98 -8.08
CA ASN A 77 -1.75 -4.33 -8.25
C ASN A 77 -1.66 -5.04 -6.92
N ILE A 78 -2.78 -5.57 -6.44
CA ILE A 78 -2.94 -6.21 -5.15
C ILE A 78 -3.31 -7.66 -5.40
N LYS A 79 -2.49 -8.56 -4.88
CA LYS A 79 -2.70 -10.00 -4.97
C LYS A 79 -2.67 -10.63 -3.58
N ILE A 80 -3.63 -11.53 -3.32
CA ILE A 80 -3.59 -12.43 -2.17
C ILE A 80 -3.54 -13.85 -2.69
N ASP A 81 -2.52 -14.57 -2.28
CA ASP A 81 -2.34 -15.99 -2.53
C ASP A 81 -2.55 -16.76 -1.22
N SER A 82 -3.47 -17.72 -1.24
CA SER A 82 -3.74 -18.64 -0.14
C SER A 82 -3.38 -20.04 -0.59
N CYS A 83 -2.30 -20.61 -0.03
CA CYS A 83 -1.83 -21.96 -0.35
C CYS A 83 -1.59 -22.23 -1.85
N GLY A 84 -1.12 -21.25 -2.61
CA GLY A 84 -0.88 -21.33 -4.05
C GLY A 84 -2.08 -20.96 -4.91
N ILE A 85 -3.23 -20.62 -4.31
CA ILE A 85 -4.44 -20.21 -5.01
C ILE A 85 -4.62 -18.71 -4.89
N SER A 86 -4.76 -18.01 -6.02
CA SER A 86 -5.05 -16.58 -6.06
C SER A 86 -6.50 -16.34 -5.63
N VAL A 87 -6.70 -15.78 -4.43
CA VAL A 87 -8.03 -15.48 -3.86
C VAL A 87 -8.41 -14.00 -3.98
N LEU A 88 -7.44 -13.16 -4.36
CA LEU A 88 -7.65 -11.77 -4.78
C LEU A 88 -6.60 -11.42 -5.82
N ASP A 89 -7.03 -10.83 -6.92
CA ASP A 89 -6.16 -10.18 -7.90
C ASP A 89 -6.91 -8.97 -8.45
N THR A 90 -6.48 -7.77 -8.06
CA THR A 90 -7.17 -6.53 -8.40
C THR A 90 -6.21 -5.36 -8.50
N SER A 91 -6.65 -4.26 -9.10
CA SER A 91 -5.88 -3.03 -9.16
C SER A 91 -6.63 -1.90 -8.48
N LEU A 92 -5.93 -1.13 -7.65
CA LEU A 92 -6.41 0.13 -7.07
C LEU A 92 -5.59 1.30 -7.60
N VAL A 93 -6.20 2.49 -7.63
CA VAL A 93 -5.52 3.70 -8.08
C VAL A 93 -5.50 4.70 -6.94
N ILE A 94 -4.30 5.01 -6.47
CA ILE A 94 -4.05 6.06 -5.48
C ILE A 94 -3.91 7.38 -6.24
N SER A 95 -4.89 8.26 -6.04
CA SER A 95 -4.85 9.63 -6.55
C SER A 95 -3.83 10.47 -5.78
N GLU A 96 -3.28 11.48 -6.42
CA GLU A 96 -2.42 12.51 -5.79
C GLU A 96 -3.16 13.29 -4.70
N LYS A 97 -4.50 13.31 -4.78
CA LYS A 97 -5.36 13.94 -3.77
C LYS A 97 -5.30 13.24 -2.40
N PHE A 98 -4.88 11.98 -2.35
CA PHE A 98 -4.78 11.27 -1.08
C PHE A 98 -3.50 11.70 -0.34
N LYS A 99 -3.67 12.39 0.78
CA LYS A 99 -2.58 12.82 1.66
C LYS A 99 -2.06 11.67 2.51
N GLU A 100 -2.99 10.89 3.09
CA GLU A 100 -2.67 9.75 3.96
C GLU A 100 -3.40 8.49 3.49
N PRO A 101 -3.00 7.92 2.33
CA PRO A 101 -3.67 6.75 1.80
C PRO A 101 -3.50 5.54 2.72
N PHE A 102 -4.56 4.74 2.82
CA PHE A 102 -4.50 3.43 3.44
C PHE A 102 -5.27 2.38 2.64
N ILE A 103 -4.75 1.17 2.66
CA ILE A 103 -5.37 -0.04 2.10
C ILE A 103 -5.80 -0.90 3.27
N SER A 104 -7.06 -1.35 3.23
CA SER A 104 -7.57 -2.26 4.24
C SER A 104 -8.21 -3.50 3.62
N PHE A 105 -7.83 -4.65 4.18
CA PHE A 105 -8.37 -5.96 3.83
C PHE A 105 -9.48 -6.32 4.83
N LEU A 106 -10.71 -6.36 4.32
CA LEU A 106 -11.88 -6.59 5.17
C LEU A 106 -11.91 -8.01 5.70
N TYR A 107 -12.50 -8.13 6.89
CA TYR A 107 -12.85 -9.40 7.48
C TYR A 107 -13.78 -10.17 6.53
N PRO A 108 -13.46 -11.42 6.14
CA PRO A 108 -14.34 -12.22 5.31
C PRO A 108 -15.60 -12.60 6.11
N PHE A 109 -16.76 -12.14 5.66
CA PHE A 109 -18.05 -12.53 6.26
C PHE A 109 -18.47 -13.91 5.77
N SER A 110 -19.21 -14.65 6.61
CA SER A 110 -19.57 -16.07 6.44
C SER A 110 -20.28 -16.41 5.12
N GLU A 111 -20.99 -15.46 4.51
CA GLU A 111 -21.70 -15.67 3.24
C GLU A 111 -20.78 -15.63 2.01
N SER A 112 -19.53 -15.17 2.16
CA SER A 112 -18.56 -15.10 1.05
C SER A 112 -17.12 -15.34 1.52
N SER A 113 -16.88 -16.45 2.22
CA SER A 113 -15.55 -16.86 2.72
C SER A 113 -14.43 -16.82 1.67
N PHE A 114 -14.77 -17.00 0.39
CA PHE A 114 -13.82 -16.96 -0.73
C PHE A 114 -13.61 -15.56 -1.34
N LYS A 115 -14.53 -14.61 -1.14
CA LYS A 115 -14.41 -13.27 -1.73
C LYS A 115 -13.68 -12.34 -0.77
N ARG A 116 -12.38 -12.18 -1.02
CA ARG A 116 -11.59 -11.13 -0.37
C ARG A 116 -12.03 -9.76 -0.88
N LYS A 117 -12.24 -8.84 0.04
CA LYS A 117 -12.54 -7.44 -0.26
C LYS A 117 -11.40 -6.58 0.21
N VAL A 118 -10.96 -5.69 -0.67
CA VAL A 118 -9.96 -4.67 -0.38
C VAL A 118 -10.56 -3.32 -0.69
N PHE A 119 -10.24 -2.32 0.12
CA PHE A 119 -10.59 -0.95 -0.18
C PHE A 119 -9.38 -0.02 0.05
N LEU A 120 -9.42 1.10 -0.65
CA LEU A 120 -8.43 2.17 -0.58
C LEU A 120 -9.16 3.45 -0.20
N ARG A 121 -8.67 4.15 0.81
CA ARG A 121 -9.20 5.42 1.31
C ARG A 121 -8.07 6.33 1.79
N ASP A 122 -8.41 7.56 2.13
CA ASP A 122 -7.55 8.51 2.83
C ASP A 122 -7.98 8.56 4.29
N GLN A 123 -7.03 8.60 5.22
CA GLN A 123 -7.32 8.72 6.64
C GLN A 123 -8.02 10.05 6.99
N ASN A 124 -7.77 11.10 6.21
CA ASN A 124 -8.39 12.42 6.41
C ASN A 124 -9.73 12.58 5.67
N ASP A 125 -10.33 11.49 5.16
CA ASP A 125 -11.67 11.51 4.58
C ASP A 125 -12.72 11.45 5.71
N ASP A 126 -13.42 12.57 5.95
CA ASP A 126 -14.43 12.74 7.02
C ASP A 126 -15.58 11.73 6.97
N SER A 127 -15.71 10.96 5.88
CA SER A 127 -16.67 9.87 5.76
C SER A 127 -16.29 8.61 6.57
N TYR A 128 -15.12 8.59 7.22
CA TYR A 128 -14.65 7.49 8.05
C TYR A 128 -14.84 7.80 9.54
N ILE A 129 -15.81 7.13 10.18
CA ILE A 129 -15.94 7.14 11.64
C ILE A 129 -14.75 6.34 12.20
N THR A 130 -13.85 7.03 12.89
CA THR A 130 -12.82 6.41 13.71
C THR A 130 -13.51 5.94 14.99
N TYR A 131 -13.69 4.63 15.15
CA TYR A 131 -14.18 4.03 16.40
C TYR A 131 -13.04 3.74 17.35
#